data_AF-A0A962Y8L6-F1
#
_entry.id   AF-A0A962Y8L6-F1
#
_cell.length_a   1.000
_cell.length_b   1.000
_cell.length_c   1.000
_cell.angle_alpha   90.00
_cell.angle_beta   90.00
_cell.angle_gamma   90.00
#
_symmetry.space_group_name_H-M   'P 1'
#
loop_
_entity.id
_entity.type
_entity.pdbx_description
1 polymer ?
#
loop_
_entity_poly.entity_id
_entity_poly.type
_entity_poly.pdbx_seq_one_letter_code
_entity_poly.pdbx_strand_id
1 'polypeptide(L)'
;MSKKPIKMQDDPETTGHSWDGIEEFNNPLPRWWLWTFYVTILWAVGYVIAYPAWPLVNGATTGLLGWSTRANVAADIARAEEANAAINARLAAADLTGIAEDPELMAYARPAG
;
A
#
# COMPACT_ATOMS: atom_id res chain seq x y z
N MET A 1 -34.80 -21.05 -29.62
CA MET A 1 -33.78 -22.05 -30.01
C MET A 1 -32.43 -21.37 -29.93
N SER A 2 -31.62 -21.71 -28.91
CA SER A 2 -30.27 -21.14 -28.76
C SER A 2 -29.39 -21.59 -29.95
N LYS A 3 -28.55 -20.69 -30.44
CA LYS A 3 -27.63 -20.97 -31.54
C LYS A 3 -26.56 -21.95 -31.03
N LYS A 4 -26.36 -23.08 -31.72
CA LYS A 4 -25.34 -24.05 -31.32
C LYS A 4 -23.95 -23.39 -31.37
N PRO A 5 -23.11 -23.56 -30.33
CA PRO A 5 -21.74 -23.05 -30.36
C PRO A 5 -20.95 -23.76 -31.47
N ILE A 6 -20.09 -23.01 -32.15
CA ILE A 6 -19.18 -23.55 -33.17
C ILE A 6 -18.00 -24.17 -32.40
N LYS A 7 -17.84 -25.49 -32.49
CA LYS A 7 -16.70 -26.20 -31.91
C LYS A 7 -15.58 -26.29 -32.95
N MET A 8 -14.37 -25.86 -32.60
CA MET A 8 -13.17 -26.04 -33.43
C MET A 8 -12.57 -27.42 -33.16
N GLN A 9 -11.80 -27.95 -34.13
CA GLN A 9 -11.24 -29.30 -34.05
C GLN A 9 -10.27 -29.49 -32.87
N ASP A 10 -9.66 -28.41 -32.39
CA ASP A 10 -8.67 -28.40 -31.31
C ASP A 10 -9.24 -27.86 -29.98
N ASP A 11 -10.57 -27.75 -29.86
CA ASP A 11 -11.19 -27.28 -28.62
C ASP A 11 -11.04 -28.32 -27.48
N PRO A 12 -10.81 -27.87 -26.23
CA PRO A 12 -10.76 -28.74 -25.07
C PRO A 12 -12.11 -29.38 -24.76
N GLU A 13 -12.09 -30.51 -24.05
CA GLU A 13 -13.32 -31.13 -23.54
C GLU A 13 -14.08 -30.19 -22.62
N THR A 14 -15.41 -30.27 -22.65
CA THR A 14 -16.28 -29.48 -21.77
C THR A 14 -16.61 -30.22 -20.47
N THR A 15 -17.06 -29.50 -19.45
CA THR A 15 -17.37 -30.04 -18.11
C THR A 15 -18.67 -30.88 -18.03
N GLY A 16 -19.34 -31.11 -19.16
CA GLY A 16 -20.51 -31.99 -19.27
C GLY A 16 -21.86 -31.36 -18.92
N HIS A 17 -21.89 -30.11 -18.45
CA HIS A 17 -23.13 -29.38 -18.16
C HIS A 17 -23.29 -28.19 -19.10
N SER A 18 -24.54 -27.88 -19.47
CA SER A 18 -24.90 -26.69 -20.22
C SER A 18 -25.81 -25.78 -19.40
N TRP A 19 -25.44 -24.50 -19.34
CA TRP A 19 -26.16 -23.46 -18.63
C TRP A 19 -26.65 -22.43 -19.65
N ASP A 20 -27.94 -22.46 -19.97
CA ASP A 20 -28.55 -21.56 -20.97
C ASP A 20 -27.82 -21.55 -22.34
N GLY A 21 -27.34 -22.73 -22.76
CA GLY A 21 -26.59 -22.89 -24.01
C GLY A 21 -25.10 -22.52 -23.93
N ILE A 22 -24.59 -22.13 -22.74
CA ILE A 22 -23.16 -21.98 -22.46
C ILE A 22 -22.62 -23.30 -21.90
N GLU A 23 -21.44 -23.71 -22.35
CA GLU A 23 -20.68 -24.86 -21.85
C GLU A 23 -19.29 -24.36 -21.39
N GLU A 24 -18.70 -25.00 -20.39
CA GLU A 24 -17.40 -24.60 -19.86
C GLU A 24 -16.30 -25.55 -20.35
N PHE A 25 -15.18 -25.01 -20.85
CA PHE A 25 -14.01 -25.80 -21.20
C PHE A 25 -13.23 -26.23 -19.96
N ASN A 26 -12.83 -27.50 -19.92
CA ASN A 26 -11.99 -28.07 -18.88
C ASN A 26 -10.50 -27.86 -19.21
N ASN A 27 -10.09 -26.59 -19.27
CA ASN A 27 -8.70 -26.21 -19.49
C ASN A 27 -7.88 -26.35 -18.20
N PRO A 28 -6.63 -26.83 -18.27
CA PRO A 28 -5.71 -26.64 -17.17
C PRO A 28 -5.45 -25.14 -16.95
N LEU A 29 -5.24 -24.74 -15.70
CA LEU A 29 -4.91 -23.36 -15.37
C LEU A 29 -3.61 -22.94 -16.09
N PRO A 30 -3.54 -21.69 -16.62
CA PRO A 30 -2.33 -21.21 -17.27
C PRO A 30 -1.13 -21.28 -16.32
N ARG A 31 -0.01 -21.86 -16.79
CA ARG A 31 1.17 -22.05 -15.93
C ARG A 31 1.72 -20.74 -15.36
N TRP A 32 1.71 -19.68 -16.16
CA TRP A 32 2.14 -18.35 -15.70
C TRP A 32 1.24 -17.82 -14.57
N TRP A 33 -0.05 -18.10 -14.62
CA TRP A 33 -1.00 -17.71 -13.59
C TRP A 33 -0.71 -18.45 -12.28
N LEU A 34 -0.46 -19.75 -12.36
CA LEU A 34 -0.06 -20.56 -11.20
C LEU A 34 1.24 -20.05 -10.57
N TRP A 35 2.24 -19.73 -11.38
CA TRP A 35 3.49 -19.15 -10.88
C TRP A 35 3.25 -17.84 -10.14
N THR A 36 2.49 -16.91 -10.73
CA THR A 36 2.16 -15.64 -10.07
C THR A 36 1.42 -15.88 -8.76
N PHE A 37 0.46 -16.81 -8.73
CA PHE A 37 -0.27 -17.18 -7.52
C PHE A 37 0.66 -17.72 -6.41
N TYR A 38 1.62 -18.59 -6.76
CA TYR A 38 2.58 -19.08 -5.76
C TYR A 38 3.57 -18.00 -5.31
N VAL A 39 4.01 -17.11 -6.19
CA VAL A 39 4.88 -15.99 -5.84
C VAL A 39 4.20 -15.06 -4.84
N THR A 40 2.92 -14.75 -5.02
CA THR A 40 2.19 -13.89 -4.08
C THR A 40 2.01 -14.56 -2.71
N ILE A 41 1.83 -15.88 -2.65
CA ILE A 41 1.81 -16.64 -1.39
C ILE A 41 3.17 -16.54 -0.68
N LEU A 42 4.28 -16.80 -1.40
CA LEU A 42 5.62 -16.69 -0.83
C LEU A 42 5.91 -15.26 -0.34
N TRP A 43 5.51 -14.26 -1.11
CA TRP A 43 5.61 -12.86 -0.72
C TRP A 43 4.81 -12.56 0.54
N ALA A 44 3.56 -13.03 0.63
CA ALA A 44 2.72 -12.83 1.81
C ALA A 44 3.35 -13.45 3.07
N VAL A 45 3.88 -14.67 2.97
CA VAL A 45 4.60 -15.31 4.09
C VAL A 45 5.82 -14.50 4.51
N GLY A 46 6.63 -14.05 3.55
CA GLY A 46 7.78 -13.19 3.83
C GLY A 46 7.38 -11.87 4.50
N TYR A 47 6.30 -11.25 4.03
CA TYR A 47 5.79 -9.99 4.55
C TYR A 47 5.30 -10.12 6.01
N VAL A 48 4.60 -11.21 6.33
CA VAL A 48 4.14 -11.53 7.70
C VAL A 48 5.31 -11.73 8.67
N ILE A 49 6.45 -12.23 8.20
CA ILE A 49 7.66 -12.38 9.02
C ILE A 49 8.38 -11.04 9.18
N ALA A 50 8.43 -10.24 8.13
CA ALA A 50 9.15 -8.97 8.11
C ALA A 50 8.45 -7.87 8.93
N TYR A 51 7.13 -7.78 8.86
CA TYR A 51 6.32 -6.69 9.41
C TYR A 51 5.35 -7.15 10.51
N PRO A 52 4.77 -6.20 11.28
CA PRO A 52 3.64 -6.51 12.13
C PRO A 52 2.45 -7.06 11.36
N ALA A 53 1.88 -8.19 11.82
CA ALA A 53 0.87 -8.91 11.05
C ALA A 53 -0.26 -9.52 11.88
N TRP A 54 0.06 -10.21 12.99
CA TRP A 54 -0.96 -10.95 13.75
C TRP A 54 -1.39 -10.17 14.97
N PRO A 55 -2.70 -9.88 15.14
CA PRO A 55 -3.21 -9.24 16.34
C PRO A 55 -3.13 -10.20 17.53
N LEU A 56 -2.58 -9.69 18.63
CA LEU A 56 -2.50 -10.31 19.95
C LEU A 56 -3.37 -9.50 20.93
N VAL A 57 -3.61 -10.04 22.12
CA VAL A 57 -4.47 -9.39 23.13
C VAL A 57 -4.04 -7.95 23.46
N ASN A 58 -2.73 -7.68 23.47
CA ASN A 58 -2.17 -6.36 23.83
C ASN A 58 -1.30 -5.74 22.72
N GLY A 59 -1.43 -6.16 21.47
CA GLY A 59 -0.59 -5.63 20.39
C GLY A 59 -0.65 -6.44 19.11
N ALA A 60 0.38 -6.36 18.27
CA ALA A 60 0.58 -7.25 17.14
C ALA A 60 1.97 -7.88 17.23
N THR A 61 2.23 -8.94 16.47
CA THR A 61 3.61 -9.36 16.18
C THR A 61 4.40 -8.16 15.68
N THR A 62 5.68 -8.02 16.03
CA THR A 62 6.49 -6.86 15.57
C THR A 62 7.20 -7.11 14.24
N GLY A 63 7.28 -8.37 13.83
CA GLY A 63 8.14 -8.81 12.73
C GLY A 63 9.64 -8.72 13.08
N LEU A 64 10.49 -9.10 12.13
CA LEU A 64 11.95 -9.05 12.28
C LEU A 64 12.56 -7.67 12.00
N LEU A 65 11.87 -6.82 11.22
CA LEU A 65 12.39 -5.49 10.86
C LEU A 65 12.10 -4.42 11.91
N GLY A 66 11.35 -4.74 12.97
CA GLY A 66 11.01 -3.79 14.04
C GLY A 66 10.18 -2.59 13.56
N TRP A 67 9.46 -2.74 12.44
CA TRP A 67 8.74 -1.65 11.80
C TRP A 67 7.54 -1.20 12.66
N SER A 68 7.35 0.12 12.80
CA SER A 68 6.22 0.71 13.52
C SER A 68 5.82 2.02 12.88
N THR A 69 4.55 2.15 12.46
CA THR A 69 4.02 3.40 11.90
C THR A 69 4.23 4.58 12.85
N ARG A 70 4.05 4.38 14.16
CA ARG A 70 4.21 5.44 15.15
C ARG A 70 5.67 5.88 15.28
N ALA A 71 6.60 4.93 15.27
CA ALA A 71 8.03 5.24 15.33
C ALA A 71 8.48 5.99 14.07
N ASN A 72 7.98 5.59 12.90
CA ASN A 72 8.30 6.28 11.64
C ASN A 72 7.77 7.71 11.65
N VAL A 73 6.53 7.93 12.07
CA VAL A 73 5.96 9.29 12.18
C VAL A 73 6.74 10.13 13.19
N ALA A 74 7.11 9.58 14.34
CA ALA A 74 7.93 10.31 15.31
C ALA A 74 9.31 10.70 14.73
N ALA A 75 9.94 9.80 13.97
CA ALA A 75 11.20 10.09 13.29
C ALA A 75 11.03 11.14 12.17
N ASP A 76 9.92 11.11 11.45
CA ASP A 76 9.61 12.10 10.41
C ASP A 76 9.33 13.49 11.01
N ILE A 77 8.60 13.57 12.12
CA ILE A 77 8.39 14.81 12.87
C ILE A 77 9.72 15.36 13.36
N ALA A 78 10.55 14.55 14.02
CA ALA A 78 11.84 14.99 14.51
C ALA A 78 12.75 15.52 13.39
N ARG A 79 12.75 14.87 12.22
CA ARG A 79 13.48 15.32 11.04
C ARG A 79 12.96 16.65 10.51
N ALA A 80 11.64 16.84 10.50
CA ALA A 80 11.02 18.09 10.07
C ALA A 80 11.28 19.23 11.07
N GLU A 81 11.22 18.94 12.37
CA GLU A 81 11.56 19.90 13.43
C GLU A 81 13.02 20.34 13.32
N GLU A 82 13.95 19.40 13.09
CA GLU A 82 15.37 19.71 12.90
C GLU A 82 15.60 20.58 11.65
N ALA A 83 14.97 20.23 10.52
CA ALA A 83 15.08 21.00 9.28
C ALA A 83 14.52 22.43 9.43
N ASN A 84 13.47 22.59 10.24
CA ASN A 84 12.82 23.88 10.47
C ASN A 84 13.32 24.60 11.73
N ALA A 85 14.27 24.04 12.49
CA ALA A 85 14.67 24.56 13.79
C ALA A 85 15.15 26.03 13.71
N ALA A 86 15.92 26.37 12.67
CA ALA A 86 16.45 27.71 12.47
C ALA A 86 15.36 28.75 12.20
N ILE A 87 14.41 28.44 11.31
CA ILE A 87 13.31 29.36 10.98
C ILE A 87 12.31 29.46 12.12
N ASN A 88 12.03 28.36 12.82
CA ASN A 88 11.20 28.34 14.03
C ASN A 88 11.83 29.17 15.16
N ALA A 89 13.15 29.09 15.35
CA ALA A 89 13.85 29.91 16.34
C ALA A 89 13.81 31.41 16.00
N ARG A 90 13.99 31.77 14.73
CA ARG A 90 13.83 33.16 14.25
C ARG A 90 12.39 33.66 14.48
N LEU A 91 11.40 32.84 14.17
CA LEU A 91 9.99 33.18 14.34
C LEU A 91 9.63 33.36 15.83
N ALA A 92 10.15 32.50 16.71
CA ALA A 92 9.92 32.58 18.16
C ALA A 92 10.60 33.80 18.82
N ALA A 93 11.68 34.31 18.24
CA ALA A 93 12.41 35.47 18.74
C ALA A 93 11.93 36.81 18.15
N ALA A 94 11.25 36.79 17.00
CA ALA A 94 10.77 37.98 16.32
C ALA A 94 9.55 38.59 17.02
N ASP A 95 9.46 39.92 17.06
CA ASP A 95 8.23 40.61 17.46
C ASP A 95 7.15 40.42 16.40
N LEU A 96 5.88 40.33 16.83
CA LEU A 96 4.74 40.06 15.94
C LEU A 96 4.64 41.09 14.80
N THR A 97 5.03 42.35 15.05
CA THR A 97 5.06 43.38 14.01
C THR A 97 6.25 43.21 13.06
N GLY A 98 7.40 42.77 13.57
CA GLY A 98 8.61 42.51 12.80
C GLY A 98 8.55 41.25 11.93
N ILE A 99 7.70 40.26 12.27
CA ILE A 99 7.45 39.11 11.40
C ILE A 99 6.88 39.58 10.06
N ALA A 100 5.92 40.52 10.07
CA ALA A 100 5.29 41.05 8.86
C ALA A 100 6.25 41.76 7.89
N GLU A 101 7.39 42.22 8.39
CA GLU A 101 8.43 42.94 7.64
C GLU A 101 9.47 42.00 7.01
N ASP A 102 9.54 40.74 7.44
CA ASP A 102 10.42 39.71 6.87
C ASP A 102 9.63 38.78 5.92
N PRO A 103 9.84 38.88 4.59
CA PRO A 103 9.11 38.07 3.61
C PRO A 103 9.32 36.56 3.76
N GLU A 104 10.47 36.13 4.28
CA GLU A 104 10.80 34.72 4.49
C GLU A 104 10.02 34.16 5.69
N LEU A 105 9.99 34.91 6.80
CA LEU A 105 9.21 34.54 7.98
C LEU A 105 7.71 34.60 7.71
N MET A 106 7.23 35.59 6.94
CA MET A 106 5.82 35.66 6.53
C MET A 106 5.40 34.54 5.60
N ALA A 107 6.26 34.16 4.65
CA ALA A 107 5.97 33.07 3.72
C ALA A 107 5.89 31.72 4.45
N TYR A 108 6.71 31.52 5.48
CA TYR A 108 6.69 30.33 6.31
C TYR A 108 5.50 30.33 7.30
N ALA A 109 5.21 31.46 7.95
CA ALA A 109 4.16 31.54 8.98
C ALA A 109 2.73 31.53 8.43
N ARG A 110 2.47 32.13 7.26
CA ARG A 110 1.12 32.24 6.68
C ARG A 110 0.43 30.89 6.39
N PRO A 111 1.10 29.87 5.82
CA PRO A 111 0.54 28.53 5.64
C PRO A 111 0.70 27.62 6.86
N ALA A 112 1.48 28.02 7.87
CA ALA A 112 1.75 27.21 9.06
C ALA A 112 0.70 27.35 10.19
N GLY A 113 -0.36 28.14 9.97
CA GLY A 113 -1.49 28.35 10.89
C GLY A 113 -2.74 27.57 10.51
#